data_AF-A0A645IND5-F1
#
_entry.id   AF-A0A645IND5-F1
#
_cell.length_a   1.000
_cell.length_b   1.000
_cell.length_c   1.000
_cell.angle_alpha   90.00
_cell.angle_beta   90.00
_cell.angle_gamma   90.00
#
_symmetry.space_group_name_H-M   'P 1'
#
loop_
_entity.id
_entity.type
_entity.pdbx_description
1 polymer ?
#
loop_
_entity_poly.entity_id
_entity_poly.type
_entity_poly.pdbx_seq_one_letter_code
_entity_poly.pdbx_strand_id
1 'polypeptide(L)'
;MLGCTHYPLLIPLIADFMGPGVTLIDAGARCAGQAARLLAEQDALAPPEGEGSCHYYVSDAVEDFARLASIFMQEDVSAEVRRVDIQAF
;
A
#
# COMPACT_ATOMS: atom_id res chain seq x y z
N MET A 1 -9.17 15.01 -2.96
CA MET A 1 -9.15 13.61 -2.48
C MET A 1 -8.59 12.73 -3.58
N LEU A 2 -7.58 11.90 -3.29
CA LEU A 2 -7.05 10.90 -4.22
C LEU A 2 -7.81 9.59 -3.99
N GLY A 3 -8.94 9.43 -4.70
CA GLY A 3 -9.90 8.33 -4.46
C GLY A 3 -9.55 7.00 -5.13
N CYS A 4 -8.43 6.91 -5.84
CA CYS A 4 -7.95 5.66 -6.45
C CYS A 4 -6.60 5.30 -5.83
N THR A 5 -6.40 4.02 -5.54
CA THR A 5 -5.17 3.48 -4.93
C THR A 5 -3.92 3.69 -5.78
N HIS A 6 -4.06 4.02 -7.06
CA HIS A 6 -2.93 4.26 -7.97
C HIS A 6 -2.44 5.71 -8.00
N TYR A 7 -3.26 6.66 -7.55
CA TYR A 7 -2.94 8.09 -7.62
C TYR A 7 -1.79 8.57 -6.73
N PRO A 8 -1.37 7.88 -5.65
CA PRO A 8 -0.18 8.28 -4.91
C PRO A 8 1.08 8.43 -5.78
N LEU A 9 1.27 7.57 -6.79
CA LEU A 9 2.40 7.69 -7.73
C LEU A 9 2.39 8.97 -8.57
N LEU A 10 1.21 9.60 -8.71
CA LEU A 10 1.00 10.79 -9.52
C LEU A 10 0.88 12.06 -8.69
N ILE A 11 1.08 11.98 -7.36
CA ILE A 11 0.98 13.14 -6.45
C ILE A 11 1.78 14.35 -6.97
N PRO A 12 3.06 14.23 -7.39
CA PRO A 12 3.82 15.38 -7.85
C PRO A 12 3.18 16.07 -9.06
N LEU A 13 2.71 15.28 -10.03
CA LEU A 13 2.08 15.78 -11.26
C LEU A 13 0.71 16.42 -10.98
N ILE A 14 -0.10 15.77 -10.15
CA ILE A 14 -1.43 16.29 -9.78
C ILE A 14 -1.26 17.58 -8.97
N ALA A 15 -0.28 17.65 -8.07
CA ALA A 15 -0.03 18.84 -7.25
C ALA A 15 0.43 20.02 -8.11
N ASP A 16 1.34 19.78 -9.07
CA ASP A 16 1.79 20.78 -10.03
C ASP A 16 0.63 21.35 -10.86
N PHE A 17 -0.22 20.46 -11.39
CA PHE A 17 -1.38 20.86 -12.18
C PHE A 17 -2.44 21.64 -11.37
N MET A 18 -2.74 21.20 -10.15
CA MET A 18 -3.76 21.82 -9.30
C MET A 18 -3.29 23.13 -8.66
N GLY A 19 -1.99 23.28 -8.46
CA GLY A 19 -1.38 24.45 -7.84
C GLY A 19 -1.51 24.49 -6.30
N PRO A 20 -0.86 25.48 -5.65
CA PRO A 20 -0.70 25.53 -4.19
C PRO A 20 -2.00 25.80 -3.41
N GLY A 21 -3.08 26.19 -4.08
CA GLY A 21 -4.39 26.40 -3.45
C GLY A 21 -5.15 25.11 -3.14
N VAL A 22 -4.60 23.95 -3.52
CA VAL A 22 -5.27 22.66 -3.40
C VAL A 22 -4.45 21.70 -2.56
N THR A 23 -5.04 21.27 -1.45
CA THR A 23 -4.48 20.20 -0.62
C THR A 23 -4.89 18.84 -1.19
N LEU A 24 -3.93 18.06 -1.66
CA LEU A 24 -4.16 16.66 -2.02
C LEU A 24 -4.22 15.82 -0.74
N ILE A 25 -5.20 14.90 -0.70
CA ILE A 25 -5.41 13.99 0.42
C ILE A 25 -5.24 12.57 -0.10
N ASP A 26 -4.22 11.87 0.39
CA ASP A 26 -3.97 10.46 0.13
C ASP A 26 -4.88 9.59 1.00
N ALA A 27 -5.81 8.86 0.37
CA ALA A 27 -6.73 7.98 1.08
C ALA A 27 -6.02 6.80 1.78
N GLY A 28 -4.96 6.25 1.17
CA GLY A 28 -4.17 5.15 1.73
C GLY A 28 -3.46 5.58 3.01
N ALA A 29 -2.80 6.74 3.01
CA ALA A 29 -2.16 7.29 4.21
C ALA A 29 -3.16 7.54 5.35
N ARG A 30 -4.37 8.03 5.01
CA ARG A 30 -5.45 8.22 6.00
C ARG A 30 -5.95 6.89 6.57
N CYS A 31 -6.10 5.87 5.72
CA CYS A 31 -6.47 4.52 6.15
C CYS A 31 -5.41 3.89 7.06
N ALA A 32 -4.12 4.00 6.72
CA ALA A 32 -3.03 3.48 7.56
C ALA A 32 -3.02 4.11 8.96
N GLY A 33 -3.16 5.44 9.03
CA GLY A 33 -3.26 6.15 10.31
C GLY A 33 -4.48 5.74 11.14
N GLN A 34 -5.61 5.46 10.49
CA GLN A 34 -6.81 4.97 11.18
C GLN A 34 -6.63 3.52 11.67
N ALA A 35 -6.00 2.65 10.86
CA ALA A 35 -5.69 1.28 11.26
C ALA A 35 -4.78 1.26 12.51
N ALA A 36 -3.76 2.11 12.55
CA ALA A 36 -2.87 2.22 13.71
C ALA A 36 -3.62 2.64 14.99
N ARG A 37 -4.55 3.58 14.88
CA ARG A 37 -5.40 4.01 16.01
C ARG A 37 -6.30 2.88 16.51
N LEU A 38 -6.96 2.17 15.59
CA LEU A 38 -7.83 1.04 15.94
C LEU A 38 -7.06 -0.08 16.63
N LEU A 39 -5.86 -0.41 16.16
CA LEU A 39 -5.00 -1.41 16.81
C LEU A 39 -4.58 -0.97 18.22
N ALA A 40 -4.26 0.32 18.41
CA ALA A 40 -3.92 0.85 19.73
C ALA A 40 -5.11 0.81 20.70
N GLU A 41 -6.31 1.17 20.25
CA GLU A 41 -7.54 1.13 21.04
C GLU A 41 -7.91 -0.29 21.47
N GLN A 42 -7.52 -1.30 20.71
CA GLN A 42 -7.79 -2.71 20.96
C GLN A 42 -6.65 -3.43 21.71
N ASP A 43 -5.59 -2.72 22.11
CA ASP A 43 -4.38 -3.30 22.70
C ASP A 43 -3.77 -4.42 21.82
N ALA A 44 -3.83 -4.21 20.50
CA ALA A 44 -3.44 -5.17 19.45
C ALA A 44 -2.22 -4.69 18.64
N LEU A 45 -1.46 -3.71 19.15
CA LEU A 45 -0.21 -3.29 18.52
C LEU A 45 0.83 -4.40 18.64
N ALA A 46 1.60 -4.59 17.57
CA ALA A 46 2.76 -5.47 17.62
C ALA A 46 3.79 -4.93 18.63
N PRO A 47 4.56 -5.82 19.30
CA PRO A 47 5.66 -5.40 20.15
C PRO A 47 6.66 -4.53 19.38
N PRO A 48 7.32 -3.56 20.05
CA PRO A 48 8.33 -2.71 19.41
C PRO A 48 9.60 -3.48 19.02
N GLU A 49 9.80 -4.67 19.59
CA GLU A 49 10.96 -5.54 19.37
C GLU A 49 10.60 -6.63 18.36
N GLY A 50 10.98 -6.43 17.10
CA GLY A 50 10.82 -7.42 16.04
C GLY A 50 10.77 -6.77 14.65
N GLU A 51 11.46 -7.35 13.67
CA GLU A 51 11.21 -7.02 12.27
C GLU A 51 9.92 -7.72 11.82
N GLY A 52 8.99 -6.95 11.28
CA GLY A 52 7.83 -7.50 10.58
C GLY A 52 8.25 -8.08 9.23
N SER A 53 7.60 -9.17 8.81
CA SER A 53 7.71 -9.64 7.42
C SER A 53 6.51 -9.16 6.61
N CYS A 54 6.73 -8.99 5.30
CA CYS A 54 5.67 -8.67 4.35
C CYS A 54 5.59 -9.79 3.30
N HIS A 55 4.40 -10.34 3.09
CA HIS A 55 4.16 -11.36 2.07
C HIS A 55 2.98 -10.92 1.19
N TYR A 56 3.11 -11.09 -0.11
CA TYR A 56 2.12 -10.66 -1.09
C TYR A 56 1.49 -11.88 -1.76
N TYR A 57 0.17 -11.86 -1.89
CA TYR A 57 -0.59 -12.95 -2.50
C TYR A 57 -1.42 -12.41 -3.67
N VAL A 58 -1.30 -13.06 -4.83
CA VAL A 58 -1.97 -12.64 -6.07
C VAL A 58 -2.72 -13.81 -6.70
N SER A 59 -3.87 -13.54 -7.32
CA SER A 59 -4.64 -14.57 -8.05
C SER A 59 -4.10 -14.84 -9.46
N ASP A 60 -3.45 -13.84 -10.04
CA ASP A 60 -3.01 -13.82 -11.45
C ASP A 60 -1.47 -13.84 -11.58
N ALA A 61 -0.91 -13.18 -12.59
CA ALA A 61 0.52 -13.12 -12.87
C ALA A 61 1.35 -12.49 -11.72
N VAL A 62 2.29 -13.26 -11.19
CA VAL A 62 3.22 -12.87 -10.12
C VAL A 62 4.16 -11.77 -10.60
N GLU A 63 4.66 -11.91 -11.82
CA GLU A 63 5.69 -11.05 -12.40
C GLU A 63 5.18 -9.62 -12.61
N ASP A 64 3.95 -9.47 -13.11
CA ASP A 64 3.32 -8.17 -13.33
C ASP A 64 3.05 -7.45 -12.01
N PHE A 65 2.56 -8.18 -11.00
CA PHE A 65 2.36 -7.62 -9.68
C PHE A 65 3.67 -7.22 -9.02
N ALA A 66 4.67 -8.11 -9.01
CA ALA A 66 5.98 -7.84 -8.39
C ALA A 66 6.59 -6.55 -8.96
N ARG A 67 6.57 -6.39 -10.29
CA ARG A 67 7.05 -5.18 -10.95
C ARG A 67 6.32 -3.92 -10.49
N LEU A 68 4.98 -3.96 -10.42
CA LEU A 68 4.19 -2.80 -9.99
C LEU A 68 4.41 -2.51 -8.51
N ALA A 69 4.30 -3.53 -7.65
CA ALA A 69 4.47 -3.41 -6.21
C ALA A 69 5.85 -2.85 -5.85
N SER A 70 6.91 -3.26 -6.53
CA SER A 70 8.25 -2.70 -6.33
C SER A 70 8.36 -1.21 -6.62
N ILE A 71 7.59 -0.69 -7.59
CA ILE A 71 7.54 0.76 -7.86
C ILE A 71 6.85 1.49 -6.71
N PHE A 72 5.76 0.93 -6.19
CA PHE A 72 5.03 1.53 -5.06
C PHE A 72 5.82 1.49 -3.75
N MET A 73 6.51 0.37 -3.47
CA MET A 73 7.26 0.18 -2.23
C MET A 73 8.67 0.76 -2.29
N GLN A 74 9.15 1.14 -3.48
CA GLN A 74 10.52 1.62 -3.73
C GLN A 74 11.60 0.59 -3.33
N GLU A 75 11.27 -0.70 -3.37
CA GLU A 75 12.16 -1.82 -3.08
C GLU A 75 11.81 -3.04 -3.93
N ASP A 76 12.73 -3.99 -4.09
CA ASP A 76 12.44 -5.25 -4.79
C ASP A 76 11.64 -6.19 -3.88
N VAL A 77 10.38 -6.44 -4.22
CA VAL A 77 9.49 -7.32 -3.44
C VAL A 77 9.29 -8.68 -4.10
N SER A 78 9.98 -8.96 -5.21
CA SER A 78 9.72 -10.12 -6.06
C SER A 78 9.82 -11.45 -5.31
N ALA A 79 10.72 -11.53 -4.33
CA ALA A 79 10.90 -12.72 -3.49
C ALA A 79 9.70 -13.04 -2.57
N GLU A 80 8.86 -12.05 -2.29
CA GLU A 80 7.76 -12.14 -1.33
C GLU A 80 6.38 -12.33 -1.98
N VAL A 81 6.31 -12.38 -3.31
CA VAL A 81 5.06 -12.52 -4.06
C VAL A 81 4.78 -13.99 -4.37
N ARG A 82 3.57 -14.46 -4.03
CA ARG A 82 3.11 -15.82 -4.27
C ARG A 82 1.76 -15.83 -4.96
N ARG A 83 1.60 -16.70 -5.96
CA ARG A 83 0.28 -16.94 -6.56
C ARG A 83 -0.57 -17.84 -5.67
N VAL A 84 -1.84 -17.48 -5.50
CA VAL A 84 -2.84 -18.28 -4.78
C VAL A 84 -4.05 -18.46 -5.67
N ASP A 85 -4.51 -19.70 -5.80
CA ASP A 85 -5.76 -20.01 -6.49
C ASP A 85 -6.93 -19.90 -5.49
N ILE A 86 -7.80 -18.91 -5.72
CA ILE A 86 -8.98 -18.66 -4.90
C ILE A 86 -10.25 -19.32 -5.45
N GLN A 87 -10.18 -19.98 -6.62
CA GLN A 87 -11.30 -20.67 -7.26
C GLN A 87 -11.28 -22.18 -7.03
N ALA A 88 -10.22 -22.71 -6.42
CA ALA A 88 -10.05 -24.14 -6.14
C ALA A 88 -10.85 -24.67 -4.92
N PHE A 89 -11.86 -23.93 -4.44
CA PHE A 89 -12.73 -24.31 -3.31
C PHE A 89 -14.14 -24.70 -3.76
#